data_AF-A0A358HR04-F1
#
_entry.id   AF-A0A358HR04-F1
#
_cell.length_a   1.000
_cell.length_b   1.000
_cell.length_c   1.000
_cell.angle_alpha   90.00
_cell.angle_beta   90.00
_cell.angle_gamma   90.00
#
_symmetry.space_group_name_H-M   'P 1'
#
loop_
_entity.id
_entity.type
_entity.pdbx_description
1 polymer ?
#
loop_
_entity_poly.entity_id
_entity_poly.type
_entity_poly.pdbx_seq_one_letter_code
_entity_poly.pdbx_strand_id
1 'polypeptide(L)' 'HGNITNLRFTNRTTDFFEMLIDVDVVDVKHLTNIIAALRATPVVNTVERARG' A
#
# COMPACT_ATOMS: atom_id res chain seq x y z
N HIS A 1 -9.74 -6.30 -6.61
CA HIS A 1 -10.50 -5.38 -5.75
C HIS A 1 -10.03 -5.61 -4.33
N GLY A 2 -9.46 -4.62 -3.63
CA GLY A 2 -9.08 -4.76 -2.22
C GLY A 2 -9.84 -3.75 -1.38
N ASN A 3 -10.54 -4.21 -0.34
CA ASN A 3 -11.29 -3.30 0.51
C ASN A 3 -10.33 -2.60 1.46
N ILE A 4 -10.28 -1.26 1.43
CA ILE A 4 -9.44 -0.49 2.36
C ILE A 4 -10.25 -0.33 3.64
N THR A 5 -9.80 -0.97 4.72
CA THR A 5 -10.46 -0.91 6.02
C THR A 5 -9.97 0.25 6.87
N ASN A 6 -8.73 0.67 6.64
CA ASN A 6 -8.11 1.79 7.34
C ASN A 6 -6.94 2.37 6.51
N LEU A 7 -6.71 3.66 6.67
CA LEU A 7 -5.59 4.39 6.06
C LEU A 7 -5.09 5.43 7.05
N ARG A 8 -3.77 5.47 7.25
CA ARG A 8 -3.12 6.43 8.13
C ARG A 8 -1.86 6.99 7.48
N PHE A 9 -1.66 8.30 7.58
CA PHE A 9 -0.38 8.90 7.26
C PHE A 9 0.57 8.69 8.45
N THR A 10 1.70 8.04 8.21
CA THR A 10 2.73 7.80 9.25
C THR A 10 3.81 8.87 9.22
N ASN A 11 4.05 9.47 8.05
CA ASN A 11 4.98 10.57 7.87
C ASN A 11 4.49 11.49 6.74
N ARG A 12 4.75 12.79 6.90
CA ARG A 12 4.44 13.81 5.90
C ARG A 12 5.55 14.84 5.86
N THR A 13 6.21 14.91 4.71
CA THR A 13 7.17 15.97 4.39
C THR A 13 6.61 16.79 3.22
N THR A 14 7.36 17.79 2.77
CA THR A 14 6.97 18.60 1.61
C THR A 14 6.91 17.77 0.33
N ASP A 15 7.80 16.80 0.19
CA ASP A 15 8.00 16.05 -1.06
C ASP A 15 7.42 14.63 -1.01
N PHE A 16 7.24 14.07 0.19
CA PHE A 16 6.82 12.68 0.36
C PHE A 16 5.77 12.49 1.44
N PHE A 17 4.93 11.48 1.22
CA PHE A 17 3.98 10.96 2.18
C PHE A 17 4.24 9.48 2.38
N GLU A 18 4.26 9.05 3.63
CA GLU A 18 4.22 7.63 3.97
C GLU A 18 2.83 7.30 4.50
N MET A 19 2.27 6.23 3.98
CA MET A 19 0.93 5.77 4.32
C MET A 19 0.98 4.30 4.74
N LEU A 20 0.27 4.00 5.81
CA LEU A 20 -0.06 2.64 6.22
C LEU A 20 -1.52 2.39 5.84
N ILE A 21 -1.75 1.34 5.06
CA ILE A 21 -3.06 1.01 4.49
C ILE A 21 -3.38 -0.43 4.84
N ASP A 22 -4.46 -0.62 5.58
CA ASP A 22 -4.99 -1.94 5.89
C ASP A 22 -5.98 -2.33 4.78
N VAL A 23 -5.74 -3.48 4.14
CA VAL A 23 -6.50 -3.94 2.98
C VAL A 23 -6.94 -5.38 3.17
N ASP A 24 -8.24 -5.63 3.07
CA ASP A 24 -8.78 -6.99 3.06
C ASP A 24 -8.62 -7.61 1.67
N VAL A 25 -8.05 -8.81 1.67
CA VAL A 25 -7.72 -9.57 0.46
C VAL A 25 -8.07 -11.04 0.66
N VAL A 26 -8.50 -11.68 -0.43
CA VAL A 26 -8.92 -13.10 -0.39
C VAL A 26 -7.77 -14.08 -0.21
N ASP A 27 -6.58 -13.77 -0.74
CA ASP A 27 -5.38 -14.60 -0.63
C ASP A 27 -4.10 -13.78 -0.83
N VAL A 28 -2.95 -14.46 -0.69
CA VAL A 28 -1.62 -13.85 -0.85
C VAL A 28 -1.37 -13.41 -2.29
N LYS A 29 -1.87 -14.15 -3.30
CA LYS A 29 -1.68 -13.82 -4.71
C LYS A 29 -2.36 -12.50 -5.05
N HIS A 30 -3.54 -12.26 -4.52
CA HIS A 30 -4.28 -11.03 -4.66
C HIS A 30 -3.56 -9.85 -4.01
N LEU A 31 -2.98 -10.03 -2.81
CA LEU A 31 -2.13 -9.01 -2.18
C LEU A 31 -0.90 -8.69 -3.03
N THR A 32 -0.22 -9.71 -3.55
CA THR A 32 0.95 -9.54 -4.42
C THR A 32 0.61 -8.74 -5.67
N ASN A 33 -0.56 -8.99 -6.29
CA ASN A 33 -1.02 -8.23 -7.44
C ASN A 33 -1.28 -6.75 -7.10
N ILE A 34 -1.89 -6.47 -5.93
CA ILE A 34 -2.09 -5.09 -5.46
C ILE A 34 -0.74 -4.38 -5.26
N ILE A 35 0.22 -5.04 -4.59
CA ILE A 35 1.57 -4.49 -4.37
C ILE A 35 2.27 -4.21 -5.70
N ALA A 36 2.16 -5.13 -6.68
CA ALA A 36 2.75 -4.94 -8.00
C ALA A 36 2.15 -3.74 -8.74
N ALA A 37 0.82 -3.57 -8.68
CA ALA A 37 0.15 -2.41 -9.28
C ALA A 37 0.57 -1.08 -8.64
N LEU A 38 0.70 -1.05 -7.31
CA LEU A 38 1.20 0.13 -6.60
C LEU A 38 2.63 0.46 -7.02
N ARG A 39 3.52 -0.52 -7.11
CA ARG A 39 4.92 -0.33 -7.58
C ARG A 39 5.02 0.13 -9.03
N ALA A 40 4.05 -0.23 -9.87
CA ALA A 40 3.99 0.22 -11.25
C ALA A 40 3.45 1.67 -11.41
N THR A 41 2.96 2.27 -10.33
CA THR A 41 2.40 3.62 -10.36
C THR A 41 3.53 4.65 -10.30
N PRO A 42 3.66 5.58 -11.28
CA PRO A 42 4.83 6.46 -11.40
C PRO A 42 5.12 7.36 -10.19
N VAL A 43 4.10 7.66 -9.39
CA VAL A 43 4.22 8.53 -8.19
C VAL A 43 4.56 7.76 -6.91
N VAL A 44 4.63 6.43 -6.99
CA VAL A 44 4.93 5.57 -5.83
C VAL A 44 6.41 5.20 -5.88
N ASN A 45 7.18 5.66 -4.89
CA ASN A 45 8.61 5.37 -4.82
C ASN A 45 8.88 3.95 -4.29
N THR A 46 8.22 3.57 -3.19
CA THR A 46 8.40 2.28 -2.53
C THR A 46 7.08 1.72 -2.02
N VAL A 47 6.98 0.39 -1.97
CA VAL A 47 5.86 -0.34 -1.37
C VAL A 47 6.39 -1.54 -0.62
N GLU A 48 6.07 -1.60 0.67
CA GLU A 48 6.42 -2.70 1.56
C GLU A 48 5.16 -3.27 2.20
N ARG A 49 5.15 -4.59 2.38
CA ARG A 49 4.12 -5.25 3.19
C ARG A 49 4.52 -5.07 4.64
N ALA A 50 3.74 -4.31 5.40
CA ALA A 50 3.85 -4.30 6.86
C ALA A 50 3.75 -5.75 7.35
N ARG A 51 4.78 -6.24 8.05
CA ARG A 51 4.79 -7.60 8.58
C ARG A 51 3.61 -7.74 9.55
N GLY A 52 2.92 -8.87 9.49
CA GLY A 52 2.01 -9.30 10.56
C GLY A 52 2.79 -9.60 11.82
#